data_AF-H6BWN0-F1
#
_entry.id   AF-H6BWN0-F1
#
_cell.length_a   1.000
_cell.length_b   1.000
_cell.length_c   1.000
_cell.angle_alpha   90.00
_cell.angle_beta   90.00
_cell.angle_gamma   90.00
#
_symmetry.space_group_name_H-M   'P 1'
#
loop_
_entity.id
_entity.type
_entity.pdbx_description
1 polymer ?
#
loop_
_entity_poly.entity_id
_entity_poly.type
_entity_poly.pdbx_seq_one_letter_code
_entity_poly.pdbx_strand_id
1 'polypeptide(L)'
;MAKDVSSLTSIGGLAYSIPEYAHTIILPSQLLPKLSRFTEDLIPTTVIEWSGTKFGPGDLEATRERLSAADDVWTGSFLSLLILLLPAHGNIDFRSKRIVCLERSRIELTEGPYVVSRATGHVFPVMRLFPDPNEAFISAVCRNSCSDSAFKESAARDGIPVPSRLYFHRDGRPLAGLRFAVKDTISVKGTRTGYGNQAWREIHDPEKKTAPCIKLLLQAGAVLVGKLKTTEFAEGLDPNEWIDDDCPYNPRGDGRQKPSSSSTGSAVAAAAYDWIDFTVGTDTGGSIRHPAGVNGVYGQRPSHGLISLEGVLGATDLFNTIGIFARHASIFARVGAHLVHPTRTAFCTPIEPKYNLLYPTRAAQAADMNPTPSVQHRLFPHPSADVSSWTEAEKQIEAVMRKLEITLDCERIPFNLNELWEATPPIGQPRSLDQAAGHIYSTITTASAVHGCLDDFIHDYSAKNDGRPPRISELVSRRLEHGRSASAERISDALKAMQSFRTWTESTIFGSYDQNATTLLIFPQCYGRPDYRHETSDRAELFNDTFSIYSFGYLVGCPDYTIPVAEVPYLSAVTNTIEYLPVSISLIGPPGSDLELFNVIASLHKAGVILDVAAGKQLFPHVGNNNGSFDS
;
A
#
# COMPACT_ATOMS: atom_id res chain seq x y z
N MET A 1 -42.66 -2.23 5.66
CA MET A 1 -41.95 -2.46 4.38
C MET A 1 -40.71 -1.57 4.38
N ALA A 2 -39.57 -2.09 4.84
CA ALA A 2 -38.27 -1.45 4.66
C ALA A 2 -37.44 -2.42 3.81
N LYS A 3 -37.73 -2.44 2.51
CA LYS A 3 -36.92 -3.12 1.50
C LYS A 3 -35.94 -2.09 0.94
N ASP A 4 -34.66 -2.45 0.93
CA ASP A 4 -33.59 -1.85 0.13
C ASP A 4 -33.41 -0.33 0.22
N VAL A 5 -32.77 0.14 1.30
CA VAL A 5 -32.11 1.46 1.31
C VAL A 5 -30.58 1.27 1.20
N SER A 6 -30.15 0.47 0.23
CA SER A 6 -28.92 0.76 -0.52
C SER A 6 -29.30 1.76 -1.61
N SER A 7 -29.79 2.95 -1.22
CA SER A 7 -30.21 3.96 -2.17
C SER A 7 -29.00 4.80 -2.55
N LEU A 8 -28.51 4.61 -3.78
CA LEU A 8 -27.65 5.59 -4.42
C LEU A 8 -28.37 6.94 -4.44
N THR A 9 -27.67 8.01 -4.07
CA THR A 9 -28.22 9.36 -4.06
C THR A 9 -27.19 10.36 -4.57
N SER A 10 -27.66 11.48 -5.11
CA SER A 10 -26.81 12.57 -5.59
C SER A 10 -26.98 13.77 -4.67
N ILE A 11 -25.87 14.23 -4.08
CA ILE A 11 -25.85 15.40 -3.19
C ILE A 11 -24.82 16.36 -3.74
N GLY A 12 -25.27 17.53 -4.21
CA GLY A 12 -24.39 18.52 -4.82
C GLY A 12 -23.72 18.06 -6.11
N GLY A 13 -24.34 17.12 -6.85
CA GLY A 13 -23.78 16.55 -8.08
C GLY A 13 -22.79 15.40 -7.87
N LEU A 14 -22.51 15.03 -6.61
CA LEU A 14 -21.64 13.91 -6.26
C LEU A 14 -22.48 12.69 -5.84
N ALA A 15 -21.99 11.50 -6.17
CA ALA A 15 -22.66 10.24 -5.86
C ALA A 15 -22.33 9.76 -4.44
N TYR A 16 -23.37 9.37 -3.69
CA TYR A 16 -23.27 8.81 -2.35
C TYR A 16 -24.09 7.52 -2.26
N SER A 17 -23.67 6.67 -1.33
CA SER A 17 -24.42 5.49 -0.91
C SER A 17 -24.74 5.59 0.58
N ILE A 18 -25.90 5.05 0.95
CA ILE A 18 -26.31 4.92 2.34
C ILE A 18 -26.04 3.48 2.78
N PRO A 19 -25.27 3.26 3.87
CA PRO A 19 -25.02 1.90 4.35
C PRO A 19 -26.31 1.25 4.84
N GLU A 20 -26.60 0.03 4.38
CA GLU A 20 -27.80 -0.74 4.77
C GLU A 20 -27.91 -1.01 6.27
N TYR A 21 -26.80 -0.97 7.00
CA TYR A 21 -26.72 -1.31 8.42
C TYR A 21 -26.64 -0.10 9.36
N ALA A 22 -26.83 1.11 8.84
CA ALA A 22 -26.84 2.31 9.66
C ALA A 22 -27.80 2.12 10.85
N HIS A 23 -27.27 2.13 12.07
CA HIS A 23 -28.09 2.17 13.27
C HIS A 23 -29.12 3.27 13.10
N THR A 24 -30.39 2.93 13.26
CA THR A 24 -31.50 3.86 13.02
C THR A 24 -31.57 4.83 14.19
N ILE A 25 -30.69 5.84 14.15
CA ILE A 25 -30.79 7.00 15.01
C ILE A 25 -32.00 7.79 14.53
N ILE A 26 -32.96 8.02 15.41
CA ILE A 26 -34.19 8.75 15.10
C ILE A 26 -34.15 10.08 15.83
N LEU A 27 -34.34 11.17 15.10
CA LEU A 27 -34.49 12.48 15.72
C LEU A 27 -35.74 12.53 16.59
N PRO A 28 -35.73 13.23 17.75
CA PRO A 28 -36.90 13.43 18.59
C PRO A 28 -38.13 13.85 17.78
N SER A 29 -39.29 13.25 18.07
CA SER A 29 -40.52 13.44 17.28
C SER A 29 -40.99 14.90 17.20
N GLN A 30 -40.63 15.73 18.19
CA GLN A 30 -40.92 17.18 18.19
C GLN A 30 -40.19 17.93 17.07
N LEU A 31 -39.17 17.32 16.45
CA LEU A 31 -38.42 17.89 15.34
C LEU A 31 -38.97 17.46 13.97
N LEU A 32 -39.86 16.47 13.88
CA LEU A 32 -40.45 16.07 12.60
C LEU A 32 -41.22 17.21 11.90
N PRO A 33 -42.02 18.05 12.59
CA PRO A 33 -42.64 19.22 11.96
C PRO A 33 -41.62 20.24 11.43
N LYS A 34 -40.39 20.22 11.95
CA LYS A 34 -39.30 21.05 11.44
C LYS A 34 -38.69 20.47 10.15
N LEU A 35 -38.86 19.20 9.83
CA LEU A 35 -38.34 18.59 8.61
C LEU A 35 -39.27 18.75 7.41
N SER A 36 -40.58 18.89 7.64
CA SER A 36 -41.58 19.05 6.56
C SER A 36 -41.36 20.28 5.66
N ARG A 37 -40.54 21.23 6.09
CA ARG A 37 -40.17 22.42 5.30
C ARG A 37 -39.23 22.12 4.14
N PHE A 38 -38.53 20.99 4.18
CA PHE A 38 -37.61 20.57 3.12
C PHE A 38 -38.37 19.86 2.01
N THR A 39 -37.91 20.04 0.78
CA THR A 39 -38.51 19.46 -0.42
C THR A 39 -38.01 18.04 -0.66
N GLU A 40 -36.77 17.76 -0.27
CA GLU A 40 -36.11 16.48 -0.44
C GLU A 40 -36.59 15.46 0.59
N ASP A 41 -36.75 14.20 0.18
CA ASP A 41 -37.09 13.11 1.11
C ASP A 41 -35.91 12.71 2.00
N LEU A 42 -34.69 12.87 1.48
CA LEU A 42 -33.42 12.71 2.21
C LEU A 42 -32.72 14.06 2.26
N ILE A 43 -32.64 14.65 3.44
CA ILE A 43 -32.14 16.00 3.66
C ILE A 43 -30.63 15.92 3.99
N PRO A 44 -29.73 16.45 3.15
CA PRO A 44 -28.31 16.54 3.47
C PRO A 44 -28.10 17.32 4.75
N THR A 45 -27.39 16.74 5.70
CA THR A 45 -27.30 17.24 7.06
C THR A 45 -25.86 17.21 7.55
N THR A 46 -25.41 18.25 8.23
CA THR A 46 -24.14 18.26 8.96
C THR A 46 -24.42 18.25 10.45
N VAL A 47 -23.89 17.25 11.14
CA VAL A 47 -23.88 17.20 12.61
C VAL A 47 -22.58 17.84 13.08
N ILE A 48 -22.65 18.76 14.04
CA ILE A 48 -21.51 19.51 14.57
C ILE A 48 -21.55 19.42 16.09
N GLU A 49 -20.43 19.13 16.72
CA GLU A 49 -20.32 19.28 18.17
C GLU A 49 -20.01 20.73 18.52
N TRP A 50 -20.82 21.34 19.38
CA TRP A 50 -20.74 22.77 19.65
C TRP A 50 -20.79 23.08 21.14
N SER A 51 -19.74 23.73 21.65
CA SER A 51 -19.61 24.15 23.06
C SER A 51 -19.85 25.64 23.28
N GLY A 52 -19.98 26.44 22.21
CA GLY A 52 -20.23 27.88 22.30
C GLY A 52 -21.66 28.23 22.71
N THR A 53 -21.85 29.44 23.24
CA THR A 53 -23.17 29.97 23.65
C THR A 53 -23.93 30.66 22.51
N LYS A 54 -23.26 30.93 21.39
CA LYS A 54 -23.81 31.50 20.15
C LYS A 54 -23.30 30.70 18.96
N PHE A 55 -24.03 30.72 17.85
CA PHE A 55 -23.59 30.15 16.57
C PHE A 55 -24.06 31.10 15.45
N GLY A 56 -23.12 31.80 14.83
CA GLY A 56 -23.39 32.82 13.81
C GLY A 56 -22.78 32.50 12.44
N PRO A 57 -22.87 33.44 11.49
CA PRO A 57 -22.31 33.27 10.15
C PRO A 57 -20.79 33.01 10.12
N GLY A 58 -20.03 33.66 11.00
CA GLY A 58 -18.58 33.42 11.12
C GLY A 58 -18.24 32.01 11.59
N ASP A 59 -19.00 31.48 12.55
CA ASP A 59 -18.84 30.11 13.04
C ASP A 59 -19.19 29.07 11.97
N LEU A 60 -20.21 29.37 11.15
CA LEU A 60 -20.57 28.54 10.01
C LEU A 60 -19.47 28.50 8.96
N GLU A 61 -18.86 29.64 8.65
CA GLU A 61 -17.74 29.71 7.69
C GLU A 61 -16.52 28.96 8.21
N ALA A 62 -16.14 29.19 9.48
CA ALA A 62 -15.05 28.45 10.11
C ALA A 62 -15.32 26.94 10.16
N THR A 63 -16.57 26.53 10.36
CA THR A 63 -16.97 25.12 10.29
C THR A 63 -16.82 24.58 8.87
N ARG A 64 -17.22 25.35 7.85
CA ARG A 64 -17.09 24.96 6.44
C ARG A 64 -15.62 24.72 6.08
N GLU A 65 -14.74 25.63 6.47
CA GLU A 65 -13.29 25.51 6.23
C GLU A 65 -12.71 24.29 6.93
N ARG A 66 -13.02 24.13 8.24
CA ARG A 66 -12.52 23.01 9.05
C ARG A 66 -12.98 21.65 8.53
N LEU A 67 -14.25 21.49 8.19
CA LEU A 67 -14.78 20.21 7.70
C LEU A 67 -14.27 19.90 6.29
N SER A 68 -14.18 20.89 5.41
CA SER A 68 -13.59 20.73 4.07
C SER A 68 -12.13 20.27 4.13
N ALA A 69 -11.36 20.78 5.10
CA ALA A 69 -9.96 20.42 5.26
C ALA A 69 -9.77 19.02 5.89
N ALA A 70 -10.73 18.56 6.68
CA ALA A 70 -10.63 17.31 7.44
C ALA A 70 -11.25 16.09 6.73
N ASP A 71 -12.08 16.29 5.71
CA ASP A 71 -12.87 15.22 5.10
C ASP A 71 -13.11 15.43 3.61
N ASP A 72 -12.91 14.35 2.85
CA ASP A 72 -13.10 14.27 1.41
C ASP A 72 -14.48 13.71 1.01
N VAL A 73 -15.29 13.29 1.99
CA VAL A 73 -16.68 12.87 1.81
C VAL A 73 -17.63 14.04 2.02
N TRP A 74 -17.38 14.88 3.02
CA TRP A 74 -18.18 16.06 3.30
C TRP A 74 -18.01 17.14 2.21
N THR A 75 -19.10 17.83 1.89
CA THR A 75 -19.10 19.04 1.07
C THR A 75 -20.07 20.07 1.64
N GLY A 76 -19.97 21.32 1.19
CA GLY A 76 -20.91 22.38 1.58
C GLY A 76 -22.38 22.05 1.28
N SER A 77 -22.67 21.09 0.39
CA SER A 77 -24.04 20.63 0.11
C SER A 77 -24.71 19.94 1.30
N PHE A 78 -23.94 19.47 2.31
CA PHE A 78 -24.48 18.93 3.56
C PHE A 78 -24.94 20.01 4.55
N LEU A 79 -24.80 21.30 4.23
CA LEU A 79 -25.24 22.41 5.08
C LEU A 79 -26.74 22.73 4.95
N SER A 80 -27.53 21.91 4.25
CA SER A 80 -28.98 22.11 4.11
C SER A 80 -29.70 22.07 5.47
N LEU A 81 -29.30 21.14 6.34
CA LEU A 81 -29.70 21.06 7.75
C LEU A 81 -28.45 20.98 8.63
N LEU A 82 -28.44 21.71 9.74
CA LEU A 82 -27.41 21.62 10.77
C LEU A 82 -28.00 21.06 12.06
N ILE A 83 -27.31 20.08 12.62
CA ILE A 83 -27.60 19.54 13.96
C ILE A 83 -26.44 19.91 14.87
N LEU A 84 -26.67 20.81 15.81
CA LEU A 84 -25.70 21.18 16.84
C LEU A 84 -25.88 20.27 18.05
N LEU A 85 -24.86 19.47 18.36
CA LEU A 85 -24.79 18.65 19.56
C LEU A 85 -24.18 19.48 20.69
N LEU A 86 -25.01 19.84 21.68
CA LEU A 86 -24.64 20.69 22.79
C LEU A 86 -24.27 19.87 24.03
N PRO A 87 -23.39 20.38 24.91
CA PRO A 87 -23.18 19.83 26.25
C PRO A 87 -24.49 19.74 27.04
N ALA A 88 -24.50 18.94 28.12
CA ALA A 88 -25.63 18.88 29.03
C ALA A 88 -26.00 20.28 29.54
N HIS A 89 -27.29 20.63 29.47
CA HIS A 89 -27.82 21.97 29.80
C HIS A 89 -27.29 23.13 28.92
N GLY A 90 -26.59 22.85 27.83
CA GLY A 90 -26.19 23.86 26.86
C GLY A 90 -27.41 24.49 26.20
N ASN A 91 -27.47 25.82 26.20
CA ASN A 91 -28.48 26.58 25.48
C ASN A 91 -27.78 27.56 24.53
N ILE A 92 -28.32 27.69 23.32
CA ILE A 92 -27.83 28.64 22.33
C ILE A 92 -28.89 29.71 22.13
N ASP A 93 -28.48 30.97 22.25
CA ASP A 93 -29.33 32.11 21.91
C ASP A 93 -29.29 32.36 20.39
N PHE A 94 -29.93 31.46 19.62
CA PHE A 94 -30.00 31.56 18.17
C PHE A 94 -31.26 30.89 17.63
N ARG A 95 -31.95 31.56 16.69
CA ARG A 95 -33.12 31.02 16.00
C ARG A 95 -32.87 30.96 14.50
N SER A 96 -32.62 29.76 13.99
CA SER A 96 -32.59 29.49 12.55
C SER A 96 -33.56 28.37 12.19
N LYS A 97 -34.13 28.49 10.99
CA LYS A 97 -35.01 27.47 10.41
C LYS A 97 -34.24 26.21 9.97
N ARG A 98 -32.92 26.31 9.77
CA ARG A 98 -32.06 25.22 9.31
C ARG A 98 -31.17 24.63 10.41
N ILE A 99 -31.30 25.10 11.65
CA ILE A 99 -30.49 24.61 12.77
C ILE A 99 -31.40 23.92 13.79
N VAL A 100 -30.99 22.74 14.21
CA VAL A 100 -31.58 21.94 15.28
C VAL A 100 -30.53 21.73 16.35
N CYS A 101 -30.89 21.95 17.61
CA CYS A 101 -29.99 21.68 18.74
C CYS A 101 -30.45 20.42 19.47
N LEU A 102 -29.50 19.55 19.79
CA LEU A 102 -29.71 18.31 20.56
C LEU A 102 -28.70 18.24 21.68
N GLU A 103 -29.08 17.63 22.80
CA GLU A 103 -28.14 17.36 23.88
C GLU A 103 -27.28 16.14 23.51
N ARG A 104 -25.95 16.29 23.54
CA ARG A 104 -24.98 15.26 23.13
C ARG A 104 -25.14 13.94 23.90
N SER A 105 -25.48 14.03 25.18
CA SER A 105 -25.68 12.88 26.08
C SER A 105 -26.90 12.01 25.72
N ARG A 106 -27.83 12.55 24.93
CA ARG A 106 -29.11 11.90 24.60
C ARG A 106 -29.14 11.25 23.22
N ILE A 107 -28.07 11.41 22.43
CA ILE A 107 -28.02 10.90 21.05
C ILE A 107 -26.63 10.43 20.67
N GLU A 108 -26.55 9.23 20.10
CA GLU A 108 -25.30 8.60 19.65
C GLU A 108 -24.87 9.07 18.25
N LEU A 109 -24.89 10.38 17.98
CA LEU A 109 -24.37 10.96 16.73
C LEU A 109 -22.97 11.52 16.92
N THR A 110 -22.07 11.31 15.98
CA THR A 110 -20.78 11.99 15.93
C THR A 110 -20.84 13.16 14.95
N GLU A 111 -19.83 14.04 15.00
CA GLU A 111 -19.67 15.07 13.98
C GLU A 111 -19.46 14.43 12.60
N GLY A 112 -20.11 14.98 11.57
CA GLY A 112 -19.97 14.47 10.20
C GLY A 112 -21.13 14.78 9.26
N PRO A 113 -21.03 14.36 7.99
CA PRO A 113 -22.11 14.40 7.02
C PRO A 113 -23.13 13.30 7.30
N TYR A 114 -24.41 13.57 7.13
CA TYR A 114 -25.51 12.61 7.25
C TYR A 114 -26.60 12.95 6.25
N VAL A 115 -27.55 12.04 6.07
CA VAL A 115 -28.85 12.36 5.48
C VAL A 115 -29.96 12.06 6.47
N VAL A 116 -30.94 12.95 6.56
CA VAL A 116 -32.10 12.79 7.44
C VAL A 116 -33.34 12.51 6.60
N SER A 117 -34.04 11.41 6.86
CA SER A 117 -35.33 11.13 6.25
C SER A 117 -36.36 12.14 6.73
N ARG A 118 -36.92 12.89 5.79
CA ARG A 118 -37.96 13.90 6.07
C ARG A 118 -39.20 13.29 6.71
N ALA A 119 -39.62 12.12 6.23
CA ALA A 119 -40.85 11.47 6.66
C ALA A 119 -40.75 10.83 8.05
N THR A 120 -39.58 10.32 8.41
CA THR A 120 -39.41 9.46 9.59
C THR A 120 -38.46 10.03 10.64
N GLY A 121 -37.62 11.02 10.28
CA GLY A 121 -36.58 11.57 11.16
C GLY A 121 -35.39 10.64 11.36
N HIS A 122 -35.30 9.51 10.65
CA HIS A 122 -34.12 8.66 10.68
C HIS A 122 -32.90 9.39 10.13
N VAL A 123 -31.77 9.26 10.81
CA VAL A 123 -30.48 9.83 10.43
C VAL A 123 -29.60 8.70 9.92
N PHE A 124 -29.05 8.85 8.72
CA PHE A 124 -28.18 7.85 8.11
C PHE A 124 -26.80 8.45 7.81
N PRO A 125 -25.70 7.75 8.15
CA PRO A 125 -24.38 8.09 7.65
C PRO A 125 -24.35 7.91 6.12
N VAL A 126 -23.37 8.54 5.49
CA VAL A 126 -23.16 8.50 4.05
C VAL A 126 -21.76 8.02 3.73
N MET A 127 -21.63 7.35 2.58
CA MET A 127 -20.35 7.02 1.97
C MET A 127 -20.31 7.66 0.59
N ARG A 128 -19.28 8.43 0.28
CA ARG A 128 -19.09 8.97 -1.07
C ARG A 128 -18.61 7.86 -1.99
N LEU A 129 -19.13 7.80 -3.21
CA LEU A 129 -18.63 6.90 -4.25
C LEU A 129 -17.49 7.57 -5.00
N PHE A 130 -16.27 7.08 -4.81
CA PHE A 130 -15.10 7.54 -5.56
C PHE A 130 -14.88 6.66 -6.79
N PRO A 131 -14.54 7.23 -7.96
CA PRO A 131 -14.20 6.44 -9.14
C PRO A 131 -12.85 5.72 -8.96
N ASP A 132 -12.64 4.63 -9.71
CA ASP A 132 -11.39 3.87 -9.80
C ASP A 132 -10.78 4.00 -11.21
N PRO A 133 -10.37 5.19 -11.67
CA PRO A 133 -9.90 5.41 -13.04
C PRO A 133 -8.60 4.69 -13.38
N ASN A 134 -7.80 4.28 -12.38
CA ASN A 134 -6.58 3.51 -12.56
C ASN A 134 -6.84 1.99 -12.46
N GLU A 135 -8.09 1.57 -12.28
CA GLU A 135 -8.54 0.18 -12.23
C GLU A 135 -7.78 -0.69 -11.21
N ALA A 136 -7.51 -0.13 -10.04
CA ALA A 136 -6.72 -0.78 -9.00
C ALA A 136 -7.53 -1.80 -8.18
N PHE A 137 -8.86 -1.65 -8.11
CA PHE A 137 -9.74 -2.48 -7.32
C PHE A 137 -10.29 -3.67 -8.12
N ILE A 138 -10.43 -4.81 -7.44
CA ILE A 138 -11.26 -5.93 -7.93
C ILE A 138 -12.69 -5.81 -7.39
N SER A 139 -12.84 -5.33 -6.15
CA SER A 139 -14.14 -5.06 -5.55
C SER A 139 -14.03 -4.04 -4.42
N ALA A 140 -15.02 -3.18 -4.29
CA ALA A 140 -15.21 -2.43 -3.05
C ALA A 140 -15.82 -3.35 -1.98
N VAL A 141 -15.56 -3.06 -0.70
CA VAL A 141 -16.11 -3.84 0.41
C VAL A 141 -16.75 -2.94 1.46
N CYS A 142 -17.87 -3.39 1.99
CA CYS A 142 -18.61 -2.73 3.04
C CYS A 142 -18.84 -3.72 4.18
N ARG A 143 -18.99 -3.23 5.42
CA ARG A 143 -19.43 -4.09 6.52
C ARG A 143 -20.87 -4.58 6.28
N ASN A 144 -21.16 -5.79 6.76
CA ASN A 144 -22.53 -6.31 6.77
C ASN A 144 -23.39 -5.64 7.85
N SER A 145 -22.80 -5.37 9.02
CA SER A 145 -23.41 -4.58 10.08
C SER A 145 -22.38 -3.91 10.98
N CYS A 146 -22.82 -2.98 11.85
CA CYS A 146 -21.94 -2.36 12.84
C CYS A 146 -21.37 -3.37 13.85
N SER A 147 -22.05 -4.49 14.11
CA SER A 147 -21.64 -5.51 15.08
C SER A 147 -21.00 -6.75 14.44
N ASP A 148 -21.09 -6.92 13.11
CA ASP A 148 -20.49 -8.06 12.42
C ASP A 148 -19.04 -7.77 12.01
N SER A 149 -18.24 -8.81 12.15
CA SER A 149 -16.87 -8.91 11.62
C SER A 149 -16.84 -9.20 10.11
N ALA A 150 -17.96 -9.60 9.51
CA ALA A 150 -18.05 -9.93 8.09
C ALA A 150 -18.26 -8.69 7.21
N PHE A 151 -17.66 -8.77 6.04
CA PHE A 151 -17.80 -7.82 4.95
C PHE A 151 -18.66 -8.43 3.85
N LYS A 152 -19.18 -7.55 2.99
CA LYS A 152 -19.74 -7.90 1.69
C LYS A 152 -19.04 -7.08 0.62
N GLU A 153 -18.92 -7.67 -0.55
CA GLU A 153 -18.54 -6.92 -1.74
C GLU A 153 -19.69 -5.99 -2.12
N SER A 154 -19.36 -4.74 -2.44
CA SER A 154 -20.33 -3.73 -2.82
C SER A 154 -20.92 -4.07 -4.18
N ALA A 155 -22.25 -3.95 -4.30
CA ALA A 155 -22.93 -4.04 -5.60
C ALA A 155 -22.85 -2.74 -6.40
N ALA A 156 -22.34 -1.65 -5.81
CA ALA A 156 -22.18 -0.37 -6.50
C ALA A 156 -21.15 -0.53 -7.63
N ARG A 157 -21.63 -0.46 -8.88
CA ARG A 157 -20.80 -0.62 -10.08
C ARG A 157 -19.99 0.63 -10.43
N ASP A 158 -20.40 1.79 -9.92
CA ASP A 158 -19.90 3.10 -10.39
C ASP A 158 -18.97 3.80 -9.38
N GLY A 159 -18.38 3.05 -8.44
CA GLY A 159 -17.35 3.58 -7.55
C GLY A 159 -17.17 2.85 -6.22
N ILE A 160 -16.12 3.25 -5.51
CA ILE A 160 -15.74 2.74 -4.20
C ILE A 160 -16.47 3.56 -3.12
N PRO A 161 -17.41 2.98 -2.36
CA PRO A 161 -18.00 3.62 -1.19
C PRO A 161 -16.98 3.86 -0.08
N VAL A 162 -16.73 5.13 0.22
CA VAL A 162 -15.79 5.57 1.23
C VAL A 162 -16.52 6.36 2.32
N PRO A 163 -16.43 5.95 3.61
CA PRO A 163 -17.08 6.65 4.72
C PRO A 163 -16.30 7.90 5.13
N SER A 164 -17.01 8.90 5.65
CA SER A 164 -16.39 10.15 6.17
C SER A 164 -15.38 9.87 7.29
N ARG A 165 -14.26 10.59 7.26
CA ARG A 165 -13.23 10.57 8.32
C ARG A 165 -13.74 11.13 9.65
N LEU A 166 -14.70 12.05 9.58
CA LEU A 166 -15.26 12.75 10.74
C LEU A 166 -15.94 11.82 11.74
N TYR A 167 -16.47 10.69 11.25
CA TYR A 167 -17.06 9.65 12.10
C TYR A 167 -16.07 9.03 13.09
N PHE A 168 -14.76 9.15 12.84
CA PHE A 168 -13.71 8.51 13.62
C PHE A 168 -12.88 9.48 14.48
N HIS A 169 -13.17 10.79 14.48
CA HIS A 169 -12.31 11.78 15.14
C HIS A 169 -12.17 11.61 16.67
N ARG A 170 -13.11 10.93 17.34
CA ARG A 170 -13.05 10.60 18.79
C ARG A 170 -12.53 9.21 19.11
N ASP A 171 -12.20 8.45 18.08
CA ASP A 171 -11.75 7.09 18.26
C ASP A 171 -10.26 7.10 18.61
N GLY A 172 -9.96 6.85 19.89
CA GLY A 172 -8.60 6.87 20.41
C GLY A 172 -7.73 5.68 19.99
N ARG A 173 -8.24 4.79 19.12
CA ARG A 173 -7.48 3.64 18.63
C ARG A 173 -6.35 4.08 17.68
N PRO A 174 -5.24 3.31 17.65
CA PRO A 174 -4.00 3.80 17.07
C PRO A 174 -4.05 4.02 15.55
N LEU A 175 -5.00 3.46 14.81
CA LEU A 175 -5.18 3.64 13.36
C LEU A 175 -6.59 4.17 13.00
N ALA A 176 -7.30 4.74 13.98
CA ALA A 176 -8.65 5.26 13.80
C ALA A 176 -8.78 6.20 12.59
N GLY A 177 -9.77 5.92 11.75
CA GLY A 177 -10.12 6.74 10.59
C GLY A 177 -9.18 6.62 9.40
N LEU A 178 -8.06 5.88 9.52
CA LEU A 178 -7.21 5.56 8.37
C LEU A 178 -7.91 4.54 7.48
N ARG A 179 -8.06 4.85 6.20
CA ARG A 179 -8.71 4.01 5.20
C ARG A 179 -7.66 3.20 4.46
N PHE A 180 -7.96 1.92 4.25
CA PHE A 180 -7.07 1.01 3.54
C PHE A 180 -7.80 0.00 2.67
N ALA A 181 -7.07 -0.55 1.72
CA ALA A 181 -7.52 -1.65 0.88
C ALA A 181 -6.47 -2.77 0.89
N VAL A 182 -6.89 -4.01 0.57
CA VAL A 182 -6.04 -5.20 0.71
C VAL A 182 -5.93 -5.95 -0.60
N LYS A 183 -4.73 -6.45 -0.92
CA LYS A 183 -4.49 -7.31 -2.09
C LYS A 183 -5.41 -8.53 -2.09
N ASP A 184 -5.88 -8.94 -3.26
CA ASP A 184 -6.79 -10.09 -3.45
C ASP A 184 -6.09 -11.46 -3.34
N THR A 185 -5.18 -11.56 -2.37
CA THR A 185 -4.53 -12.79 -1.88
C THR A 185 -4.75 -12.97 -0.38
N ILE A 186 -5.41 -12.01 0.27
CA ILE A 186 -5.56 -11.96 1.73
C ILE A 186 -7.04 -12.12 2.07
N SER A 187 -7.35 -13.11 2.92
CA SER A 187 -8.70 -13.47 3.31
C SER A 187 -9.38 -12.37 4.12
N VAL A 188 -10.59 -11.99 3.72
CA VAL A 188 -11.48 -11.09 4.46
C VAL A 188 -12.85 -11.74 4.53
N LYS A 189 -13.31 -12.03 5.76
CA LYS A 189 -14.57 -12.76 6.02
C LYS A 189 -15.73 -12.16 5.22
N GLY A 190 -16.42 -13.00 4.46
CA GLY A 190 -17.59 -12.64 3.66
C GLY A 190 -17.30 -12.07 2.26
N THR A 191 -16.02 -11.90 1.90
CA THR A 191 -15.58 -11.57 0.53
C THR A 191 -14.95 -12.80 -0.13
N ARG A 192 -14.86 -12.83 -1.47
CA ARG A 192 -14.05 -13.84 -2.16
C ARG A 192 -12.59 -13.38 -2.25
N THR A 193 -11.68 -14.34 -2.33
CA THR A 193 -10.27 -14.12 -2.67
C THR A 193 -9.99 -14.80 -4.01
N GLY A 194 -9.76 -14.00 -5.05
CA GLY A 194 -9.64 -14.49 -6.43
C GLY A 194 -8.23 -14.92 -6.83
N TYR A 195 -7.20 -14.58 -6.05
CA TYR A 195 -5.81 -14.91 -6.36
C TYR A 195 -5.35 -14.51 -7.78
N GLY A 196 -5.97 -13.45 -8.34
CA GLY A 196 -5.67 -12.96 -9.69
C GLY A 196 -6.13 -13.89 -10.83
N ASN A 197 -7.01 -14.86 -10.56
CA ASN A 197 -7.50 -15.81 -11.55
C ASN A 197 -9.02 -16.02 -11.41
N GLN A 198 -9.77 -15.87 -12.50
CA GLN A 198 -11.23 -15.98 -12.47
C GLN A 198 -11.70 -17.41 -12.14
N ALA A 199 -11.03 -18.42 -12.70
CA ALA A 199 -11.35 -19.83 -12.46
C ALA A 199 -11.16 -20.22 -10.97
N TRP A 200 -10.13 -19.67 -10.32
CA TRP A 200 -9.95 -19.78 -8.87
C TRP A 200 -11.13 -19.17 -8.13
N ARG A 201 -11.50 -17.93 -8.47
CA ARG A 201 -12.60 -17.20 -7.83
C ARG A 201 -13.95 -17.90 -7.99
N GLU A 202 -14.21 -18.54 -9.13
CA GLU A 202 -15.46 -19.24 -9.44
C GLU A 202 -15.74 -20.40 -8.48
N ILE A 203 -14.74 -21.24 -8.23
CA ILE A 203 -14.93 -22.49 -7.47
C ILE A 203 -14.73 -22.36 -5.95
N HIS A 204 -14.28 -21.19 -5.48
CA HIS A 204 -14.03 -20.91 -4.06
C HIS A 204 -15.10 -19.99 -3.46
N ASP A 205 -15.76 -20.46 -2.41
CA ASP A 205 -16.75 -19.69 -1.67
C ASP A 205 -16.14 -18.47 -0.95
N PRO A 206 -16.97 -17.48 -0.54
CA PRO A 206 -16.50 -16.39 0.30
C PRO A 206 -15.79 -16.86 1.57
N GLU A 207 -14.77 -16.12 1.96
CA GLU A 207 -13.89 -16.43 3.08
C GLU A 207 -14.67 -16.56 4.39
N LYS A 208 -14.38 -17.63 5.15
CA LYS A 208 -15.02 -17.89 6.44
C LYS A 208 -14.40 -17.07 7.58
N LYS A 209 -13.17 -16.59 7.39
CA LYS A 209 -12.39 -15.85 8.39
C LYS A 209 -11.67 -14.67 7.75
N THR A 210 -11.42 -13.65 8.55
CA THR A 210 -10.51 -12.54 8.18
C THR A 210 -9.11 -12.89 8.67
N ALA A 211 -8.11 -12.73 7.80
CA ALA A 211 -6.71 -12.99 8.12
C ALA A 211 -6.28 -12.20 9.38
N PRO A 212 -5.45 -12.77 10.27
CA PRO A 212 -5.04 -12.10 11.51
C PRO A 212 -4.42 -10.72 11.29
N CYS A 213 -3.61 -10.55 10.24
CA CYS A 213 -3.00 -9.27 9.89
C CYS A 213 -4.05 -8.17 9.60
N ILE A 214 -5.12 -8.50 8.89
CA ILE A 214 -6.21 -7.56 8.61
C ILE A 214 -7.06 -7.32 9.86
N LYS A 215 -7.27 -8.35 10.69
CA LYS A 215 -7.98 -8.21 11.96
C LYS A 215 -7.27 -7.23 12.90
N LEU A 216 -5.93 -7.26 12.96
CA LEU A 216 -5.14 -6.31 13.75
C LEU A 216 -5.41 -4.85 13.32
N LEU A 217 -5.37 -4.58 12.01
CA LEU A 217 -5.64 -3.24 11.47
C LEU A 217 -7.07 -2.76 11.78
N LEU A 218 -8.07 -3.64 11.61
CA LEU A 218 -9.47 -3.33 11.91
C LEU A 218 -9.70 -3.07 13.41
N GLN A 219 -9.05 -3.85 14.27
CA GLN A 219 -9.11 -3.68 15.73
C GLN A 219 -8.45 -2.37 16.15
N ALA A 220 -7.41 -1.93 15.44
CA ALA A 220 -6.77 -0.63 15.61
C ALA A 220 -7.59 0.57 15.08
N GLY A 221 -8.78 0.35 14.51
CA GLY A 221 -9.67 1.41 14.05
C GLY A 221 -9.49 1.81 12.58
N ALA A 222 -8.63 1.12 11.83
CA ALA A 222 -8.53 1.33 10.39
C ALA A 222 -9.81 0.83 9.67
N VAL A 223 -10.11 1.44 8.53
CA VAL A 223 -11.34 1.26 7.77
C VAL A 223 -11.02 0.59 6.43
N LEU A 224 -11.47 -0.65 6.26
CA LEU A 224 -11.29 -1.39 5.01
C LEU A 224 -12.33 -0.91 3.97
N VAL A 225 -11.88 -0.51 2.78
CA VAL A 225 -12.74 0.01 1.69
C VAL A 225 -12.77 -0.87 0.44
N GLY A 226 -11.81 -1.78 0.24
CA GLY A 226 -11.88 -2.71 -0.89
C GLY A 226 -10.78 -3.77 -0.95
N LYS A 227 -10.94 -4.67 -1.93
CA LYS A 227 -9.95 -5.64 -2.39
C LYS A 227 -9.26 -5.10 -3.65
N LEU A 228 -7.95 -5.30 -3.76
CA LEU A 228 -7.09 -4.74 -4.80
C LEU A 228 -6.58 -5.84 -5.73
N LYS A 229 -6.45 -5.52 -7.02
CA LYS A 229 -5.98 -6.45 -8.05
C LYS A 229 -4.55 -6.93 -7.76
N THR A 230 -4.30 -8.20 -8.11
CA THR A 230 -3.01 -8.88 -8.10
C THR A 230 -2.82 -9.57 -9.43
N THR A 231 -1.58 -9.81 -9.84
CA THR A 231 -1.31 -10.75 -10.94
C THR A 231 -1.77 -12.16 -10.56
N GLU A 232 -2.04 -12.97 -11.59
CA GLU A 232 -2.40 -14.38 -11.49
C GLU A 232 -1.43 -15.14 -10.58
N PHE A 233 -1.98 -15.79 -9.55
CA PHE A 233 -1.27 -16.54 -8.51
C PHE A 233 -0.10 -15.79 -7.85
N ALA A 234 -0.20 -14.46 -7.82
CA ALA A 234 0.85 -13.55 -7.35
C ALA A 234 2.20 -13.69 -8.08
N GLU A 235 2.19 -14.21 -9.31
CA GLU A 235 3.37 -14.38 -10.16
C GLU A 235 3.84 -13.08 -10.81
N GLY A 236 5.12 -13.00 -11.15
CA GLY A 236 5.67 -11.84 -11.86
C GLY A 236 5.20 -11.81 -13.31
N LEU A 237 4.21 -10.94 -13.60
CA LEU A 237 3.63 -10.70 -14.92
C LEU A 237 3.73 -9.23 -15.33
N ASP A 238 3.90 -9.00 -16.64
CA ASP A 238 3.80 -7.70 -17.30
C ASP A 238 2.33 -7.39 -17.65
N PRO A 239 1.98 -6.10 -17.88
CA PRO A 239 0.59 -5.71 -18.10
C PRO A 239 -0.12 -6.42 -19.27
N ASN A 240 0.60 -6.81 -20.31
CA ASN A 240 0.06 -7.51 -21.47
C ASN A 240 -0.03 -9.05 -21.29
N GLU A 241 0.41 -9.58 -20.15
CA GLU A 241 0.34 -11.00 -19.81
C GLU A 241 -0.88 -11.32 -18.91
N TRP A 242 -1.65 -10.31 -18.50
CA TRP A 242 -2.89 -10.51 -17.75
C TRP A 242 -3.99 -11.05 -18.68
N ILE A 243 -4.69 -12.10 -18.24
CA ILE A 243 -5.64 -12.82 -19.10
C ILE A 243 -7.12 -12.62 -18.74
N ASP A 244 -7.41 -12.30 -17.47
CA ASP A 244 -8.78 -12.23 -16.95
C ASP A 244 -9.21 -10.79 -16.61
N ASP A 245 -8.28 -9.96 -16.14
CA ASP A 245 -8.51 -8.55 -15.80
C ASP A 245 -7.52 -7.65 -16.53
N ASP A 246 -7.90 -6.38 -16.73
CA ASP A 246 -6.95 -5.36 -17.15
C ASP A 246 -5.99 -4.99 -16.02
N CYS A 247 -4.70 -4.93 -16.36
CA CYS A 247 -3.66 -4.51 -15.44
C CYS A 247 -3.85 -3.03 -15.03
N PRO A 248 -3.81 -2.70 -13.71
CA PRO A 248 -3.94 -1.34 -13.21
C PRO A 248 -3.01 -0.33 -13.90
N TYR A 249 -3.45 0.91 -14.07
CA TYR A 249 -2.67 1.96 -14.71
C TYR A 249 -1.80 2.69 -13.67
N ASN A 250 -0.46 2.63 -13.81
CA ASN A 250 0.45 3.42 -12.97
C ASN A 250 0.12 4.92 -13.14
N PRO A 251 -0.19 5.66 -12.06
CA PRO A 251 -0.58 7.07 -12.18
C PRO A 251 0.59 8.01 -12.48
N ARG A 252 1.85 7.55 -12.37
CA ARG A 252 3.05 8.37 -12.52
C ARG A 252 3.33 8.70 -14.00
N GLY A 253 3.98 9.84 -14.22
CA GLY A 253 4.38 10.29 -15.56
C GLY A 253 3.20 10.40 -16.52
N ASP A 254 3.31 9.77 -17.69
CA ASP A 254 2.25 9.78 -18.71
C ASP A 254 1.09 8.80 -18.47
N GLY A 255 1.07 8.09 -17.34
CA GLY A 255 0.02 7.11 -17.03
C GLY A 255 0.14 5.79 -17.81
N ARG A 256 1.24 5.60 -18.57
CA ARG A 256 1.45 4.43 -19.44
C ARG A 256 2.65 3.58 -19.05
N GLN A 257 3.20 3.79 -17.86
CA GLN A 257 4.29 2.98 -17.33
C GLN A 257 3.77 1.66 -16.75
N LYS A 258 4.64 0.64 -16.69
CA LYS A 258 4.35 -0.59 -15.95
C LYS A 258 4.19 -0.27 -14.46
N PRO A 259 3.13 -0.76 -13.80
CA PRO A 259 2.95 -0.62 -12.35
C PRO A 259 3.74 -1.67 -11.55
N SER A 260 4.43 -2.59 -12.23
CA SER A 260 5.08 -3.78 -11.66
C SER A 260 4.08 -4.75 -10.98
N SER A 261 4.60 -5.86 -10.43
CA SER A 261 3.85 -7.00 -9.91
C SER A 261 4.48 -7.54 -8.61
N SER A 262 3.77 -8.34 -7.81
CA SER A 262 2.37 -8.77 -7.95
C SER A 262 1.36 -7.97 -7.13
N SER A 263 1.79 -7.13 -6.18
CA SER A 263 0.87 -6.24 -5.44
C SER A 263 0.52 -4.98 -6.25
N THR A 264 0.14 -5.19 -7.51
CA THR A 264 -0.03 -4.16 -8.53
C THR A 264 -1.11 -3.15 -8.15
N GLY A 265 -2.32 -3.63 -7.82
CA GLY A 265 -3.41 -2.76 -7.37
C GLY A 265 -3.07 -2.03 -6.08
N SER A 266 -2.32 -2.65 -5.17
CA SER A 266 -1.90 -2.03 -3.91
C SER A 266 -1.00 -0.82 -4.10
N ALA A 267 0.03 -0.93 -4.95
CA ALA A 267 0.92 0.19 -5.22
C ALA A 267 0.22 1.29 -6.03
N VAL A 268 -0.59 0.91 -7.04
CA VAL A 268 -1.34 1.87 -7.86
C VAL A 268 -2.37 2.63 -7.03
N ALA A 269 -3.18 1.95 -6.22
CA ALA A 269 -4.16 2.62 -5.35
C ALA A 269 -3.50 3.55 -4.33
N ALA A 270 -2.37 3.12 -3.74
CA ALA A 270 -1.57 3.97 -2.86
C ALA A 270 -0.97 5.18 -3.61
N ALA A 271 -0.63 5.08 -4.89
CA ALA A 271 -0.09 6.20 -5.66
C ALA A 271 -1.17 7.11 -6.28
N ALA A 272 -2.38 6.61 -6.53
CA ALA A 272 -3.41 7.31 -7.31
C ALA A 272 -4.48 8.01 -6.46
N TYR A 273 -4.81 7.48 -5.28
CA TYR A 273 -6.04 7.87 -4.58
C TYR A 273 -5.80 8.57 -3.26
N ASP A 274 -6.07 9.88 -3.21
CA ASP A 274 -5.94 10.71 -2.00
C ASP A 274 -6.79 10.23 -0.82
N TRP A 275 -7.93 9.60 -1.11
CA TRP A 275 -8.87 9.08 -0.12
C TRP A 275 -8.42 7.74 0.52
N ILE A 276 -7.31 7.15 0.05
CA ILE A 276 -6.65 5.97 0.65
C ILE A 276 -5.39 6.42 1.39
N ASP A 277 -5.25 5.99 2.64
CA ASP A 277 -4.09 6.32 3.48
C ASP A 277 -2.94 5.31 3.32
N PHE A 278 -3.30 4.02 3.22
CA PHE A 278 -2.34 2.95 2.99
C PHE A 278 -3.01 1.74 2.33
N THR A 279 -2.22 0.84 1.76
CA THR A 279 -2.71 -0.45 1.24
C THR A 279 -1.88 -1.60 1.77
N VAL A 280 -2.45 -2.80 1.77
CA VAL A 280 -1.78 -4.03 2.21
C VAL A 280 -1.52 -4.91 1.01
N GLY A 281 -0.31 -5.48 0.93
CA GLY A 281 0.13 -6.39 -0.11
C GLY A 281 0.92 -7.57 0.45
N THR A 282 1.48 -8.35 -0.47
CA THR A 282 2.34 -9.50 -0.15
C THR A 282 3.66 -9.43 -0.93
N ASP A 283 4.74 -9.92 -0.34
CA ASP A 283 6.07 -9.98 -0.96
C ASP A 283 6.70 -11.37 -0.78
N THR A 284 6.81 -12.11 -1.89
CA THR A 284 7.59 -13.37 -1.98
C THR A 284 8.97 -13.12 -2.57
N GLY A 285 9.06 -12.41 -3.70
CA GLY A 285 10.32 -12.17 -4.43
C GLY A 285 10.63 -10.70 -4.69
N GLY A 286 9.79 -9.77 -4.24
CA GLY A 286 9.85 -8.35 -4.60
C GLY A 286 8.48 -7.68 -4.78
N SER A 287 7.39 -8.40 -4.54
CA SER A 287 6.02 -7.98 -4.87
C SER A 287 5.48 -6.80 -4.06
N ILE A 288 6.20 -6.31 -3.05
CA ILE A 288 5.99 -4.98 -2.45
C ILE A 288 7.03 -4.01 -2.96
N ARG A 289 8.30 -4.41 -2.90
CA ARG A 289 9.43 -3.50 -3.14
C ARG A 289 9.44 -2.95 -4.56
N HIS A 290 9.25 -3.81 -5.56
CA HIS A 290 9.29 -3.41 -6.97
C HIS A 290 8.09 -2.51 -7.34
N PRO A 291 6.82 -2.87 -7.02
CA PRO A 291 5.69 -1.97 -7.21
C PRO A 291 5.83 -0.64 -6.45
N ALA A 292 6.34 -0.65 -5.22
CA ALA A 292 6.56 0.59 -4.45
C ALA A 292 7.55 1.52 -5.16
N GLY A 293 8.63 0.96 -5.72
CA GLY A 293 9.66 1.73 -6.42
C GLY A 293 9.13 2.42 -7.68
N VAL A 294 8.43 1.69 -8.55
CA VAL A 294 7.96 2.25 -9.84
C VAL A 294 6.69 3.11 -9.72
N ASN A 295 5.91 2.94 -8.65
CA ASN A 295 4.77 3.82 -8.35
C ASN A 295 5.16 4.98 -7.43
N GLY A 296 6.41 5.04 -6.96
CA GLY A 296 6.92 6.14 -6.16
C GLY A 296 6.16 6.31 -4.84
N VAL A 297 6.04 5.23 -4.08
CA VAL A 297 5.42 5.21 -2.74
C VAL A 297 6.32 4.45 -1.76
N TYR A 298 6.12 4.68 -0.46
CA TYR A 298 6.81 3.90 0.57
C TYR A 298 6.30 2.46 0.52
N GLY A 299 7.20 1.48 0.65
CA GLY A 299 6.86 0.05 0.65
C GLY A 299 7.58 -0.70 1.76
N GLN A 300 6.85 -1.50 2.53
CA GLN A 300 7.42 -2.29 3.64
C GLN A 300 7.42 -3.77 3.28
N ARG A 301 8.60 -4.38 3.17
CA ARG A 301 8.74 -5.82 3.41
C ARG A 301 9.28 -6.02 4.83
N PRO A 302 8.51 -6.55 5.79
CA PRO A 302 9.00 -6.75 7.15
C PRO A 302 9.96 -7.95 7.24
N SER A 303 10.59 -8.12 8.40
CA SER A 303 11.31 -9.36 8.68
C SER A 303 10.38 -10.57 8.52
N HIS A 304 10.93 -11.65 7.95
CA HIS A 304 10.16 -12.87 7.74
C HIS A 304 9.72 -13.48 9.08
N GLY A 305 8.48 -13.99 9.13
CA GLY A 305 7.89 -14.60 10.32
C GLY A 305 7.29 -13.65 11.36
N LEU A 306 7.45 -12.32 11.23
CA LEU A 306 6.86 -11.37 12.20
C LEU A 306 5.33 -11.25 12.10
N ILE A 307 4.78 -11.39 10.90
CA ILE A 307 3.35 -11.27 10.65
C ILE A 307 2.83 -12.63 10.18
N SER A 308 1.74 -13.09 10.82
CA SER A 308 1.09 -14.35 10.46
C SER A 308 0.61 -14.35 9.00
N LEU A 309 0.88 -15.47 8.31
CA LEU A 309 0.42 -15.76 6.95
C LEU A 309 -0.91 -16.54 6.93
N GLU A 310 -1.57 -16.77 8.08
CA GLU A 310 -2.87 -17.45 8.10
C GLU A 310 -3.89 -16.67 7.25
N GLY A 311 -4.50 -17.35 6.27
CA GLY A 311 -5.45 -16.74 5.33
C GLY A 311 -4.76 -15.87 4.27
N VAL A 312 -3.51 -16.19 3.91
CA VAL A 312 -2.76 -15.50 2.87
C VAL A 312 -2.32 -16.51 1.82
N LEU A 313 -2.66 -16.25 0.57
CA LEU A 313 -2.19 -17.03 -0.58
C LEU A 313 -0.87 -16.45 -1.11
N GLY A 314 0.05 -17.33 -1.49
CA GLY A 314 1.33 -16.98 -2.07
C GLY A 314 2.07 -18.23 -2.57
N ALA A 315 3.20 -18.03 -3.26
CA ALA A 315 3.95 -19.14 -3.85
C ALA A 315 4.61 -20.05 -2.79
N THR A 316 5.09 -19.49 -1.67
CA THR A 316 5.72 -20.28 -0.59
C THR A 316 5.75 -19.51 0.74
N ASP A 317 5.41 -20.19 1.83
CA ASP A 317 5.51 -19.64 3.18
C ASP A 317 6.95 -19.39 3.63
N LEU A 318 7.94 -20.01 2.97
CA LEU A 318 9.36 -19.80 3.24
C LEU A 318 9.81 -18.36 2.97
N PHE A 319 9.16 -17.68 2.03
CA PHE A 319 9.57 -16.35 1.56
C PHE A 319 8.51 -15.28 1.77
N ASN A 320 7.24 -15.68 1.72
CA ASN A 320 6.11 -14.78 1.70
C ASN A 320 6.03 -13.95 3.00
N THR A 321 5.67 -12.68 2.83
CA THR A 321 5.45 -11.74 3.92
C THR A 321 4.27 -10.84 3.60
N ILE A 322 3.57 -10.37 4.64
CA ILE A 322 2.60 -9.29 4.53
C ILE A 322 3.34 -7.96 4.66
N GLY A 323 2.95 -6.96 3.88
CA GLY A 323 3.47 -5.61 4.08
C GLY A 323 2.55 -4.54 3.53
N ILE A 324 3.01 -3.29 3.55
CA ILE A 324 2.16 -2.14 3.26
C ILE A 324 2.79 -1.17 2.25
N PHE A 325 1.91 -0.37 1.65
CA PHE A 325 2.27 0.82 0.88
C PHE A 325 1.62 2.06 1.49
N ALA A 326 2.33 3.19 1.48
CA ALA A 326 1.76 4.48 1.87
C ALA A 326 2.48 5.63 1.17
N ARG A 327 1.81 6.80 1.08
CA ARG A 327 2.41 8.04 0.55
C ARG A 327 3.08 8.89 1.62
N HIS A 328 2.53 8.87 2.83
CA HIS A 328 3.03 9.67 3.93
C HIS A 328 3.96 8.84 4.82
N ALA A 329 5.17 9.33 5.09
CA ALA A 329 6.17 8.64 5.90
C ALA A 329 5.64 8.38 7.32
N SER A 330 4.86 9.32 7.87
CA SER A 330 4.23 9.19 9.19
C SER A 330 3.18 8.08 9.23
N ILE A 331 2.35 7.95 8.19
CA ILE A 331 1.36 6.88 8.07
C ILE A 331 2.07 5.54 7.84
N PHE A 332 3.07 5.51 6.96
CA PHE A 332 3.90 4.34 6.71
C PHE A 332 4.49 3.77 8.00
N ALA A 333 5.19 4.62 8.77
CA ALA A 333 5.79 4.22 10.03
C ALA A 333 4.75 3.76 11.05
N ARG A 334 3.65 4.53 11.22
CA ARG A 334 2.60 4.24 12.19
C ARG A 334 1.90 2.90 11.91
N VAL A 335 1.51 2.64 10.67
CA VAL A 335 0.83 1.39 10.28
C VAL A 335 1.81 0.21 10.32
N GLY A 336 3.00 0.40 9.75
CA GLY A 336 3.99 -0.67 9.64
C GLY A 336 4.51 -1.13 10.99
N ALA A 337 4.80 -0.19 11.91
CA ALA A 337 5.18 -0.50 13.28
C ALA A 337 4.07 -1.23 14.04
N HIS A 338 2.80 -0.84 13.83
CA HIS A 338 1.67 -1.51 14.45
C HIS A 338 1.51 -2.96 13.96
N LEU A 339 1.79 -3.22 12.68
CA LEU A 339 1.73 -4.58 12.11
C LEU A 339 2.81 -5.50 12.68
N VAL A 340 4.05 -5.02 12.82
CA VAL A 340 5.16 -5.84 13.33
C VAL A 340 5.22 -5.90 14.86
N HIS A 341 4.62 -4.93 15.56
CA HIS A 341 4.63 -4.87 17.02
C HIS A 341 3.35 -4.22 17.60
N PRO A 342 2.20 -4.93 17.60
CA PRO A 342 0.88 -4.35 17.88
C PRO A 342 0.70 -3.78 19.31
N THR A 343 1.53 -4.18 20.27
CA THR A 343 1.48 -3.71 21.66
C THR A 343 2.24 -2.41 21.91
N ARG A 344 3.00 -1.90 20.94
CA ARG A 344 3.84 -0.71 21.12
C ARG A 344 3.18 0.51 20.47
N THR A 345 2.91 1.53 21.27
CA THR A 345 2.21 2.75 20.84
C THR A 345 3.14 3.91 20.49
N ALA A 346 4.44 3.81 20.83
CA ALA A 346 5.42 4.85 20.59
C ALA A 346 6.76 4.28 20.09
N PHE A 347 7.35 4.96 19.13
CA PHE A 347 8.75 4.78 18.72
C PHE A 347 9.64 5.15 19.92
N CYS A 348 10.46 4.22 20.41
CA CYS A 348 11.59 4.64 21.24
C CYS A 348 12.79 4.70 20.32
N THR A 349 13.28 5.90 20.09
CA THR A 349 14.60 6.11 19.53
C THR A 349 15.62 5.77 20.64
N PRO A 350 16.64 4.95 20.36
CA PRO A 350 17.78 4.82 21.26
C PRO A 350 18.35 6.20 21.59
N ILE A 351 18.93 6.37 22.79
CA ILE A 351 19.41 7.69 23.23
C ILE A 351 20.58 8.18 22.35
N GLU A 352 21.33 7.27 21.71
CA GLU A 352 22.37 7.57 20.70
C GLU A 352 22.52 6.35 19.76
N PRO A 353 21.72 6.22 18.68
CA PRO A 353 21.85 5.10 17.77
C PRO A 353 23.14 5.22 16.94
N LYS A 354 23.82 4.09 16.70
CA LYS A 354 24.98 4.00 15.82
C LYS A 354 24.66 3.09 14.65
N TYR A 355 25.20 3.42 13.47
CA TYR A 355 24.92 2.67 12.24
C TYR A 355 26.19 2.34 11.47
N ASN A 356 26.29 1.10 10.99
CA ASN A 356 27.23 0.74 9.91
C ASN A 356 26.48 0.87 8.59
N LEU A 357 26.77 1.89 7.79
CA LEU A 357 26.07 2.15 6.54
C LEU A 357 26.77 1.47 5.35
N LEU A 358 26.34 0.26 5.00
CA LEU A 358 26.91 -0.48 3.88
C LEU A 358 26.32 -0.03 2.54
N TYR A 359 27.23 0.21 1.59
CA TYR A 359 26.92 0.80 0.28
C TYR A 359 27.48 -0.10 -0.84
N PRO A 360 26.71 -1.08 -1.34
CA PRO A 360 27.15 -1.99 -2.39
C PRO A 360 27.36 -1.26 -3.72
N THR A 361 28.56 -1.39 -4.28
CA THR A 361 28.99 -0.67 -5.49
C THR A 361 29.30 -1.61 -6.65
N ARG A 362 29.07 -1.12 -7.88
CA ARG A 362 29.63 -1.70 -9.10
C ARG A 362 31.05 -1.18 -9.34
N ALA A 363 31.84 -1.92 -10.13
CA ALA A 363 33.18 -1.52 -10.52
C ALA A 363 33.19 -0.15 -11.22
N ALA A 364 34.17 0.70 -10.90
CA ALA A 364 34.23 2.11 -11.32
C ALA A 364 34.25 2.35 -12.85
N GLN A 365 34.57 1.33 -13.65
CA GLN A 365 34.65 1.39 -15.12
C GLN A 365 33.60 0.53 -15.83
N ALA A 366 32.74 -0.18 -15.09
CA ALA A 366 31.64 -0.92 -15.70
C ALA A 366 30.56 0.10 -16.10
N ALA A 367 30.60 0.58 -17.33
CA ALA A 367 29.50 1.32 -17.90
C ALA A 367 28.30 0.37 -17.93
N ASP A 368 27.26 0.67 -17.15
CA ASP A 368 26.02 -0.08 -17.15
C ASP A 368 25.21 0.35 -18.39
N MET A 369 25.77 0.04 -19.57
CA MET A 369 25.27 0.44 -20.88
C MET A 369 24.11 -0.45 -21.30
N ASN A 370 23.03 -0.37 -20.51
CA ASN A 370 21.77 -1.12 -20.58
C ASN A 370 21.74 -2.42 -19.77
N PRO A 371 21.53 -2.34 -18.45
CA PRO A 371 20.63 -3.29 -17.85
C PRO A 371 19.24 -3.03 -18.44
N THR A 372 18.66 -3.99 -19.15
CA THR A 372 17.21 -4.03 -19.37
C THR A 372 16.50 -3.79 -18.02
N PRO A 373 15.24 -3.29 -18.00
CA PRO A 373 14.48 -3.11 -16.75
C PRO A 373 14.45 -4.35 -15.84
N SER A 374 14.70 -5.53 -16.44
CA SER A 374 14.79 -6.87 -15.84
C SER A 374 16.15 -7.25 -15.22
N VAL A 375 17.23 -6.46 -15.34
CA VAL A 375 18.51 -6.81 -14.71
C VAL A 375 18.45 -6.48 -13.22
N GLN A 376 18.67 -7.52 -12.42
CA GLN A 376 18.45 -7.55 -10.98
C GLN A 376 19.63 -6.97 -10.17
N HIS A 377 20.72 -6.57 -10.84
CA HIS A 377 21.91 -5.99 -10.22
C HIS A 377 21.85 -4.46 -10.25
N ARG A 378 21.03 -3.87 -9.38
CA ARG A 378 21.05 -2.41 -9.17
C ARG A 378 22.09 -2.12 -8.09
N LEU A 379 23.32 -1.86 -8.49
CA LEU A 379 24.41 -1.46 -7.59
C LEU A 379 24.76 0.02 -7.81
N PHE A 380 25.23 0.67 -6.76
CA PHE A 380 25.63 2.07 -6.84
C PHE A 380 26.93 2.25 -7.61
N PRO A 381 27.17 3.39 -8.29
CA PRO A 381 28.51 3.74 -8.72
C PRO A 381 29.42 3.87 -7.49
N HIS A 382 30.68 3.45 -7.62
CA HIS A 382 31.64 3.63 -6.52
C HIS A 382 31.81 5.13 -6.20
N PRO A 383 31.88 5.57 -4.92
CA PRO A 383 31.99 7.00 -4.57
C PRO A 383 33.20 7.72 -5.17
N SER A 384 34.26 6.98 -5.55
CA SER A 384 35.43 7.53 -6.24
C SER A 384 35.29 7.62 -7.76
N ALA A 385 34.19 7.15 -8.34
CA ALA A 385 33.93 7.25 -9.77
C ALA A 385 33.67 8.71 -10.17
N ASP A 386 33.96 9.06 -11.43
CA ASP A 386 33.71 10.41 -11.94
C ASP A 386 32.21 10.69 -12.00
N VAL A 387 31.76 11.70 -11.25
CA VAL A 387 30.36 12.15 -11.18
C VAL A 387 29.82 12.60 -12.54
N SER A 388 30.69 12.99 -13.47
CA SER A 388 30.28 13.33 -14.84
C SER A 388 29.63 12.16 -15.58
N SER A 389 29.99 10.92 -15.21
CA SER A 389 29.46 9.68 -15.79
C SER A 389 28.12 9.22 -15.19
N TRP A 390 27.66 9.88 -14.13
CA TRP A 390 26.46 9.46 -13.41
C TRP A 390 25.19 9.96 -14.10
N THR A 391 24.19 9.10 -14.11
CA THR A 391 22.82 9.45 -14.51
C THR A 391 22.22 10.47 -13.53
N GLU A 392 21.16 11.15 -13.97
CA GLU A 392 20.47 12.12 -13.11
C GLU A 392 19.92 11.46 -11.84
N ALA A 393 19.38 10.24 -11.95
CA ALA A 393 18.89 9.50 -10.81
C ALA A 393 20.01 9.16 -9.81
N GLU A 394 21.19 8.74 -10.28
CA GLU A 394 22.35 8.49 -9.41
C GLU A 394 22.81 9.76 -8.68
N LYS A 395 22.82 10.91 -9.36
CA LYS A 395 23.16 12.22 -8.75
C LYS A 395 22.16 12.60 -7.66
N GLN A 396 20.86 12.40 -7.91
CA GLN A 396 19.82 12.68 -6.92
C GLN A 396 19.91 11.73 -5.72
N ILE A 397 20.16 10.43 -5.94
CA ILE A 397 20.37 9.49 -4.84
C ILE A 397 21.61 9.88 -4.02
N GLU A 398 22.72 10.25 -4.66
CA GLU A 398 23.92 10.72 -3.94
C GLU A 398 23.64 11.93 -3.06
N ALA A 399 22.89 12.91 -3.56
CA ALA A 399 22.52 14.08 -2.78
C ALA A 399 21.72 13.69 -1.53
N VAL A 400 20.88 12.66 -1.62
CA VAL A 400 20.13 12.10 -0.50
C VAL A 400 21.04 11.31 0.44
N MET A 401 21.97 10.52 -0.09
CA MET A 401 22.94 9.74 0.70
C MET A 401 23.81 10.63 1.58
N ARG A 402 24.28 11.77 1.09
CA ARG A 402 25.04 12.74 1.90
C ARG A 402 24.23 13.30 3.07
N LYS A 403 22.95 13.60 2.84
CA LYS A 403 22.05 14.07 3.89
C LYS A 403 21.75 12.96 4.90
N LEU A 404 21.66 11.71 4.44
CA LEU A 404 21.47 10.54 5.29
C LEU A 404 22.68 10.33 6.21
N GLU A 405 23.91 10.38 5.68
CA GLU A 405 25.15 10.30 6.47
C GLU A 405 25.20 11.36 7.58
N ILE A 406 24.85 12.61 7.25
CA ILE A 406 24.79 13.71 8.22
C ILE A 406 23.70 13.46 9.28
N THR A 407 22.54 12.94 8.87
CA THR A 407 21.39 12.75 9.77
C THR A 407 21.58 11.57 10.70
N LEU A 408 22.26 10.52 10.24
CA LEU A 408 22.53 9.30 11.00
C LEU A 408 23.90 9.30 11.71
N ASP A 409 24.67 10.39 11.55
CA ASP A 409 26.03 10.54 12.09
C ASP A 409 26.92 9.33 11.79
N CYS A 410 26.98 8.94 10.51
CA CYS A 410 27.75 7.80 10.05
C CYS A 410 28.40 8.04 8.67
N GLU A 411 29.48 7.31 8.40
CA GLU A 411 30.10 7.27 7.08
C GLU A 411 29.65 6.01 6.33
N ARG A 412 29.40 6.14 5.02
CA ARG A 412 29.12 4.96 4.19
C ARG A 412 30.38 4.11 3.96
N ILE A 413 30.18 2.81 3.87
CA ILE A 413 31.21 1.79 3.65
C ILE A 413 30.96 1.17 2.26
N PRO A 414 31.68 1.63 1.21
CA PRO A 414 31.54 1.07 -0.12
C PRO A 414 32.19 -0.32 -0.22
N PHE A 415 31.53 -1.26 -0.89
CA PHE A 415 32.11 -2.57 -1.18
C PHE A 415 31.51 -3.19 -2.44
N ASN A 416 32.25 -4.08 -3.11
CA ASN A 416 31.73 -4.89 -4.20
C ASN A 416 31.20 -6.22 -3.63
N LEU A 417 29.89 -6.46 -3.79
CA LEU A 417 29.22 -7.65 -3.25
C LEU A 417 29.75 -8.96 -3.87
N ASN A 418 30.03 -8.95 -5.17
CA ASN A 418 30.52 -10.14 -5.87
C ASN A 418 31.95 -10.47 -5.44
N GLU A 419 32.83 -9.47 -5.31
CA GLU A 419 34.20 -9.66 -4.82
C GLU A 419 34.21 -10.14 -3.36
N LEU A 420 33.33 -9.59 -2.52
CA LEU A 420 33.21 -10.04 -1.13
C LEU A 420 32.75 -11.50 -1.06
N TRP A 421 31.74 -11.89 -1.83
CA TRP A 421 31.30 -13.29 -1.92
C TRP A 421 32.41 -14.20 -2.44
N GLU A 422 33.09 -13.84 -3.52
CA GLU A 422 34.18 -14.64 -4.12
C GLU A 422 35.34 -14.84 -3.14
N ALA A 423 35.64 -13.83 -2.31
CA ALA A 423 36.67 -13.90 -1.29
C ALA A 423 36.26 -14.71 -0.05
N THR A 424 34.95 -14.82 0.23
CA THR A 424 34.44 -15.43 1.46
C THR A 424 33.30 -16.45 1.24
N PRO A 425 33.35 -17.31 0.20
CA PRO A 425 32.23 -18.18 -0.10
C PRO A 425 32.09 -19.24 1.00
N PRO A 426 30.86 -19.58 1.43
CA PRO A 426 30.66 -20.69 2.36
C PRO A 426 31.21 -22.01 1.82
N ILE A 427 31.64 -22.89 2.72
CA ILE A 427 32.16 -24.21 2.35
C ILE A 427 31.12 -24.96 1.51
N GLY A 428 31.54 -25.44 0.34
CA GLY A 428 30.67 -26.20 -0.58
C GLY A 428 29.80 -25.34 -1.50
N GLN A 429 29.87 -24.01 -1.42
CA GLN A 429 29.18 -23.11 -2.36
C GLN A 429 30.07 -22.71 -3.54
N PRO A 430 29.49 -22.42 -4.72
CA PRO A 430 30.20 -21.82 -5.85
C PRO A 430 30.85 -20.47 -5.49
N ARG A 431 31.97 -20.16 -6.15
CA ARG A 431 32.61 -18.83 -6.02
C ARG A 431 31.82 -17.71 -6.68
N SER A 432 30.97 -18.02 -7.66
CA SER A 432 30.04 -17.05 -8.26
C SER A 432 28.78 -16.95 -7.40
N LEU A 433 28.42 -15.73 -7.00
CA LEU A 433 27.21 -15.47 -6.24
C LEU A 433 25.95 -15.83 -7.04
N ASP A 434 25.94 -15.56 -8.35
CA ASP A 434 24.83 -15.93 -9.25
C ASP A 434 24.63 -17.45 -9.28
N GLN A 435 25.71 -18.22 -9.42
CA GLN A 435 25.62 -19.68 -9.42
C GLN A 435 25.17 -20.22 -8.05
N ALA A 436 25.63 -19.61 -6.96
CA ALA A 436 25.29 -20.03 -5.62
C ALA A 436 23.83 -19.74 -5.24
N ALA A 437 23.30 -18.57 -5.61
CA ALA A 437 22.02 -18.07 -5.10
C ALA A 437 20.92 -17.89 -6.15
N GLY A 438 21.25 -17.72 -7.43
CA GLY A 438 20.29 -17.31 -8.47
C GLY A 438 19.16 -18.32 -8.71
N HIS A 439 19.48 -19.62 -8.71
CA HIS A 439 18.52 -20.69 -8.95
C HIS A 439 17.55 -20.94 -7.77
N ILE A 440 17.83 -20.39 -6.57
CA ILE A 440 17.11 -20.74 -5.35
C ILE A 440 15.65 -20.30 -5.43
N TYR A 441 15.41 -19.06 -5.88
CA TYR A 441 14.07 -18.48 -5.93
C TYR A 441 13.17 -19.28 -6.87
N SER A 442 13.59 -19.48 -8.11
CA SER A 442 12.78 -20.19 -9.11
C SER A 442 12.50 -21.62 -8.68
N THR A 443 13.52 -22.33 -8.17
CA THR A 443 13.39 -23.72 -7.73
C THR A 443 12.39 -23.87 -6.59
N ILE A 444 12.51 -23.06 -5.52
CA ILE A 444 11.66 -23.19 -4.34
C ILE A 444 10.24 -22.68 -4.61
N THR A 445 10.08 -21.52 -5.25
CA THR A 445 8.76 -20.91 -5.42
C THR A 445 7.88 -21.72 -6.37
N THR A 446 8.41 -22.19 -7.50
CA THR A 446 7.63 -22.97 -8.47
C THR A 446 7.22 -24.33 -7.93
N ALA A 447 8.14 -25.06 -7.27
CA ALA A 447 7.83 -26.33 -6.64
C ALA A 447 6.79 -26.15 -5.52
N SER A 448 6.96 -25.13 -4.68
CA SER A 448 6.01 -24.83 -3.60
C SER A 448 4.63 -24.41 -4.13
N ALA A 449 4.56 -23.62 -5.20
CA ALA A 449 3.29 -23.19 -5.77
C ALA A 449 2.48 -24.38 -6.31
N VAL A 450 3.15 -25.29 -7.04
CA VAL A 450 2.56 -26.53 -7.56
C VAL A 450 2.08 -27.42 -6.42
N HIS A 451 2.97 -27.80 -5.49
CA HIS A 451 2.67 -28.76 -4.44
C HIS A 451 1.86 -28.20 -3.27
N GLY A 452 1.76 -26.87 -3.16
CA GLY A 452 1.08 -26.20 -2.05
C GLY A 452 -0.42 -26.07 -2.25
N CYS A 453 -0.87 -25.63 -3.44
CA CYS A 453 -2.30 -25.47 -3.70
C CYS A 453 -2.71 -25.51 -5.18
N LEU A 454 -1.81 -25.24 -6.13
CA LEU A 454 -2.23 -25.03 -7.52
C LEU A 454 -2.58 -26.33 -8.26
N ASP A 455 -1.91 -27.45 -7.98
CA ASP A 455 -2.31 -28.74 -8.58
C ASP A 455 -3.67 -29.22 -8.06
N ASP A 456 -3.92 -29.08 -6.76
CA ASP A 456 -5.23 -29.38 -6.15
C ASP A 456 -6.32 -28.49 -6.76
N PHE A 457 -6.04 -27.18 -6.93
CA PHE A 457 -6.95 -26.27 -7.61
C PHE A 457 -7.26 -26.71 -9.06
N ILE A 458 -6.25 -27.05 -9.85
CA ILE A 458 -6.43 -27.48 -11.25
C ILE A 458 -7.29 -28.74 -11.30
N HIS A 459 -7.03 -29.71 -10.41
CA HIS A 459 -7.80 -30.93 -10.29
C HIS A 459 -9.26 -30.65 -9.91
N ASP A 460 -9.49 -29.85 -8.86
CA ASP A 460 -10.82 -29.52 -8.35
C ASP A 460 -11.64 -28.70 -9.34
N TYR A 461 -11.00 -27.77 -10.06
CA TYR A 461 -11.64 -27.02 -11.13
C TYR A 461 -12.09 -27.95 -12.25
N SER A 462 -11.21 -28.83 -12.71
CA SER A 462 -11.49 -29.81 -13.77
C SER A 462 -12.65 -30.74 -13.38
N ALA A 463 -12.65 -31.25 -12.15
CA ALA A 463 -13.72 -32.11 -11.62
C ALA A 463 -15.09 -31.41 -11.59
N LYS A 464 -15.12 -30.09 -11.35
CA LYS A 464 -16.34 -29.26 -11.36
C LYS A 464 -16.79 -28.80 -12.75
N ASN A 465 -15.93 -28.91 -13.78
CA ASN A 465 -16.15 -28.33 -15.11
C ASN A 465 -16.05 -29.37 -16.25
N ASP A 466 -16.61 -30.57 -16.04
CA ASP A 466 -16.68 -31.65 -17.05
C ASP A 466 -15.30 -32.09 -17.58
N GLY A 467 -14.25 -32.02 -16.76
CA GLY A 467 -12.88 -32.36 -17.16
C GLY A 467 -12.13 -31.24 -17.88
N ARG A 468 -12.71 -30.05 -18.03
CA ARG A 468 -12.04 -28.90 -18.66
C ARG A 468 -11.06 -28.23 -17.68
N PRO A 469 -9.79 -28.01 -18.07
CA PRO A 469 -8.83 -27.33 -17.20
C PRO A 469 -9.17 -25.84 -17.03
N PRO A 470 -8.73 -25.21 -15.93
CA PRO A 470 -8.85 -23.77 -15.77
C PRO A 470 -8.02 -23.04 -16.81
N ARG A 471 -8.44 -21.83 -17.17
CA ARG A 471 -7.63 -20.92 -17.96
C ARG A 471 -6.51 -20.37 -17.08
N ILE A 472 -5.27 -20.52 -17.54
CA ILE A 472 -4.04 -20.03 -16.88
C ILE A 472 -3.19 -19.36 -17.97
N SER A 473 -2.51 -18.27 -17.63
CA SER A 473 -1.64 -17.58 -18.59
C SER A 473 -0.49 -18.48 -19.06
N GLU A 474 0.02 -18.23 -20.26
CA GLU A 474 1.11 -19.03 -20.86
C GLU A 474 2.37 -19.02 -19.98
N LEU A 475 2.75 -17.85 -19.46
CA LEU A 475 3.92 -17.70 -18.61
C LEU A 475 3.78 -18.50 -17.31
N VAL A 476 2.64 -18.39 -16.63
CA VAL A 476 2.37 -19.14 -15.40
C VAL A 476 2.34 -20.64 -15.69
N SER A 477 1.71 -21.08 -16.80
CA SER A 477 1.67 -22.49 -17.21
C SER A 477 3.07 -23.08 -17.36
N ARG A 478 3.98 -22.38 -18.02
CA ARG A 478 5.40 -22.77 -18.15
C ARG A 478 6.11 -22.84 -16.79
N ARG A 479 5.83 -21.92 -15.87
CA ARG A 479 6.39 -21.94 -14.50
C ARG A 479 5.88 -23.12 -13.68
N LEU A 480 4.61 -23.49 -13.83
CA LEU A 480 4.05 -24.68 -13.18
C LEU A 480 4.66 -25.97 -13.72
N GLU A 481 4.87 -26.07 -15.04
CA GLU A 481 5.60 -27.21 -15.63
C GLU A 481 7.04 -27.29 -15.13
N HIS A 482 7.73 -26.15 -15.01
CA HIS A 482 9.05 -26.09 -14.39
C HIS A 482 9.01 -26.60 -12.93
N GLY A 483 8.03 -26.18 -12.14
CA GLY A 483 7.84 -26.65 -10.76
C GLY A 483 7.60 -28.16 -10.68
N ARG A 484 6.74 -28.72 -11.54
CA ARG A 484 6.45 -30.17 -11.61
C ARG A 484 7.67 -31.02 -11.98
N SER A 485 8.59 -30.45 -12.77
CA SER A 485 9.83 -31.14 -13.18
C SER A 485 10.98 -30.99 -12.16
N ALA A 486 10.82 -30.21 -11.10
CA ALA A 486 11.83 -30.05 -10.07
C ALA A 486 11.96 -31.33 -9.23
N SER A 487 13.15 -31.95 -9.22
CA SER A 487 13.42 -33.13 -8.40
C SER A 487 13.52 -32.77 -6.91
N ALA A 488 13.20 -33.72 -6.04
CA ALA A 488 13.38 -33.56 -4.59
C ALA A 488 14.83 -33.24 -4.20
N GLU A 489 15.81 -33.75 -4.95
CA GLU A 489 17.23 -33.42 -4.79
C GLU A 489 17.50 -31.95 -5.10
N ARG A 490 17.01 -31.44 -6.23
CA ARG A 490 17.16 -30.04 -6.62
C ARG A 490 16.54 -29.08 -5.60
N ILE A 491 15.37 -29.43 -5.05
CA ILE A 491 14.72 -28.64 -3.98
C ILE A 491 15.57 -28.68 -2.69
N SER A 492 16.06 -29.86 -2.30
CA SER A 492 16.92 -30.03 -1.13
C SER A 492 18.21 -29.21 -1.24
N ASP A 493 18.84 -29.20 -2.42
CA ASP A 493 20.07 -28.45 -2.65
C ASP A 493 19.82 -26.94 -2.65
N ALA A 494 18.71 -26.47 -3.23
CA ALA A 494 18.31 -25.06 -3.15
C ALA A 494 18.07 -24.62 -1.68
N LEU A 495 17.48 -25.46 -0.83
CA LEU A 495 17.31 -25.18 0.60
C LEU A 495 18.64 -25.11 1.36
N LYS A 496 19.61 -25.99 1.05
CA LYS A 496 20.96 -25.92 1.62
C LYS A 496 21.71 -24.67 1.17
N ALA A 497 21.59 -24.31 -0.11
CA ALA A 497 22.18 -23.10 -0.67
C ALA A 497 21.59 -21.85 -0.01
N MET A 498 20.26 -21.80 0.18
CA MET A 498 19.58 -20.75 0.92
C MET A 498 20.13 -20.60 2.34
N GLN A 499 20.25 -21.70 3.09
CA GLN A 499 20.80 -21.67 4.44
C GLN A 499 22.26 -21.20 4.46
N SER A 500 23.05 -21.58 3.46
CA SER A 500 24.45 -21.14 3.32
C SER A 500 24.53 -19.64 3.06
N PHE A 501 23.71 -19.11 2.15
CA PHE A 501 23.63 -17.68 1.84
C PHE A 501 23.14 -16.86 3.05
N ARG A 502 22.14 -17.37 3.77
CA ARG A 502 21.64 -16.75 5.01
C ARG A 502 22.73 -16.66 6.06
N THR A 503 23.40 -17.77 6.36
CA THR A 503 24.47 -17.82 7.36
C THR A 503 25.61 -16.87 6.99
N TRP A 504 26.00 -16.84 5.70
CA TRP A 504 27.00 -15.91 5.20
C TRP A 504 26.60 -14.45 5.36
N THR A 505 25.35 -14.10 5.07
CA THR A 505 24.87 -12.73 5.22
C THR A 505 24.90 -12.31 6.69
N GLU A 506 24.39 -13.16 7.58
CA GLU A 506 24.38 -12.89 9.03
C GLU A 506 25.80 -12.73 9.59
N SER A 507 26.75 -13.60 9.21
CA SER A 507 28.12 -13.55 9.70
C SER A 507 28.96 -12.45 9.05
N THR A 508 28.86 -12.30 7.74
CA THR A 508 29.83 -11.53 6.94
C THR A 508 29.33 -10.11 6.69
N ILE A 509 28.04 -9.94 6.36
CA ILE A 509 27.47 -8.62 6.08
C ILE A 509 27.06 -7.95 7.40
N PHE A 510 26.25 -8.60 8.22
CA PHE A 510 25.78 -8.00 9.47
C PHE A 510 26.76 -8.17 10.63
N GLY A 511 27.57 -9.24 10.64
CA GLY A 511 28.44 -9.60 11.76
C GLY A 511 29.89 -9.11 11.70
N SER A 512 30.35 -8.45 10.62
CA SER A 512 31.79 -8.10 10.47
C SER A 512 32.18 -6.67 10.89
N TYR A 513 31.22 -5.83 11.24
CA TYR A 513 31.43 -4.39 11.50
C TYR A 513 31.30 -4.05 13.00
N ASP A 514 31.15 -2.78 13.38
CA ASP A 514 30.96 -2.40 14.78
C ASP A 514 29.70 -3.08 15.34
N GLN A 515 29.91 -3.99 16.30
CA GLN A 515 28.85 -4.78 16.92
C GLN A 515 27.94 -3.95 17.83
N ASN A 516 28.34 -2.72 18.17
CA ASN A 516 27.50 -1.78 18.92
C ASN A 516 26.61 -0.92 18.00
N ALA A 517 26.74 -1.08 16.69
CA ALA A 517 25.99 -0.35 15.68
C ALA A 517 25.02 -1.28 14.92
N THR A 518 23.89 -0.73 14.50
CA THR A 518 22.96 -1.45 13.61
C THR A 518 23.48 -1.34 12.19
N THR A 519 23.75 -2.48 11.55
CA THR A 519 24.19 -2.50 10.15
C THR A 519 23.01 -2.26 9.22
N LEU A 520 23.08 -1.17 8.44
CA LEU A 520 22.11 -0.82 7.41
C LEU A 520 22.73 -1.07 6.04
N LEU A 521 21.99 -1.71 5.15
CA LEU A 521 22.39 -1.98 3.78
C LEU A 521 21.45 -1.19 2.85
N ILE A 522 22.02 -0.35 1.99
CA ILE A 522 21.22 0.48 1.06
C ILE A 522 21.46 0.04 -0.36
N PHE A 523 20.39 -0.12 -1.14
CA PHE A 523 20.45 -0.36 -2.58
C PHE A 523 19.65 0.68 -3.37
N PRO A 524 20.03 0.98 -4.63
CA PRO A 524 19.15 1.68 -5.54
C PRO A 524 17.97 0.78 -5.91
N GLN A 525 16.76 1.29 -5.71
CA GLN A 525 15.53 0.53 -5.90
C GLN A 525 14.81 0.89 -7.19
N CYS A 526 14.82 2.16 -7.62
CA CYS A 526 14.29 2.60 -8.91
C CYS A 526 15.08 3.82 -9.41
N TYR A 527 15.36 3.88 -10.71
CA TYR A 527 16.12 4.97 -11.35
C TYR A 527 15.27 5.89 -12.23
N GLY A 528 13.93 5.77 -12.17
CA GLY A 528 13.01 6.59 -12.96
C GLY A 528 13.22 6.48 -14.48
N ARG A 529 13.45 5.27 -14.97
CA ARG A 529 13.54 4.99 -16.41
C ARG A 529 12.17 4.60 -16.96
N PRO A 530 11.79 5.06 -18.17
CA PRO A 530 10.56 4.63 -18.81
C PRO A 530 10.55 3.11 -19.04
N ASP A 531 9.43 2.48 -18.74
CA ASP A 531 9.14 1.07 -18.98
C ASP A 531 7.65 0.97 -19.32
N TYR A 532 7.34 0.96 -20.60
CA TYR A 532 5.99 1.19 -21.07
C TYR A 532 5.13 -0.07 -20.99
N ARG A 533 3.89 0.07 -20.52
CA ARG A 533 2.96 -1.07 -20.32
C ARG A 533 2.61 -1.86 -21.57
N HIS A 534 2.83 -1.31 -22.76
CA HIS A 534 2.57 -1.97 -24.03
C HIS A 534 3.79 -2.76 -24.55
N GLU A 535 4.96 -2.57 -23.95
CA GLU A 535 6.18 -3.27 -24.31
C GLU A 535 6.24 -4.62 -23.62
N THR A 536 6.46 -5.68 -24.40
CA THR A 536 6.66 -7.03 -23.88
C THR A 536 8.10 -7.20 -23.43
N SER A 537 8.32 -7.63 -22.19
CA SER A 537 9.65 -8.05 -21.75
C SER A 537 10.14 -9.26 -22.54
N ASP A 538 11.44 -9.37 -22.74
CA ASP A 538 12.04 -10.62 -23.24
C ASP A 538 11.80 -11.74 -22.20
N ARG A 539 11.16 -12.82 -22.64
CA ARG A 539 10.82 -14.02 -21.85
C ARG A 539 11.53 -15.26 -22.39
N ALA A 540 12.64 -15.10 -23.11
CA ALA A 540 13.49 -16.20 -23.57
C ALA A 540 13.95 -17.08 -22.40
N GLU A 541 14.41 -16.44 -21.32
CA GLU A 541 14.63 -17.09 -20.03
C GLU A 541 13.35 -17.02 -19.18
N LEU A 542 12.87 -18.19 -18.73
CA LEU A 542 11.64 -18.29 -17.92
C LEU A 542 11.80 -17.63 -16.55
N PHE A 543 13.02 -17.74 -16.01
CA PHE A 543 13.50 -17.08 -14.81
C PHE A 543 14.85 -16.47 -15.14
N ASN A 544 15.07 -15.20 -14.77
CA ASN A 544 16.40 -14.62 -14.76
C ASN A 544 17.08 -15.10 -13.46
N ASP A 545 17.57 -16.34 -13.48
CA ASP A 545 18.17 -17.07 -12.33
C ASP A 545 19.57 -16.53 -11.98
N THR A 546 19.63 -15.23 -11.72
CA THR A 546 20.80 -14.50 -11.24
C THR A 546 20.56 -14.00 -9.83
N PHE A 547 21.61 -13.53 -9.16
CA PHE A 547 21.46 -12.94 -7.84
C PHE A 547 20.65 -11.64 -7.93
N SER A 548 19.55 -11.59 -7.19
CA SER A 548 18.78 -10.36 -6.99
C SER A 548 19.14 -9.68 -5.68
N ILE A 549 19.18 -8.34 -5.67
CA ILE A 549 19.22 -7.58 -4.40
C ILE A 549 18.05 -7.95 -3.48
N TYR A 550 16.93 -8.42 -4.04
CA TYR A 550 15.78 -8.85 -3.25
C TYR A 550 16.03 -10.12 -2.44
N SER A 551 17.10 -10.87 -2.75
CA SER A 551 17.52 -12.10 -2.06
C SER A 551 17.77 -11.86 -0.58
N PHE A 552 18.27 -10.69 -0.17
CA PHE A 552 18.41 -10.35 1.25
C PHE A 552 17.07 -10.39 1.98
N GLY A 553 16.01 -9.92 1.31
CA GLY A 553 14.66 -10.06 1.80
C GLY A 553 14.27 -11.53 1.93
N TYR A 554 14.12 -12.24 0.81
CA TYR A 554 13.46 -13.54 0.80
C TYR A 554 14.31 -14.73 1.26
N LEU A 555 15.63 -14.73 1.06
CA LEU A 555 16.50 -15.84 1.50
C LEU A 555 16.98 -15.70 2.94
N VAL A 556 17.18 -14.47 3.43
CA VAL A 556 17.72 -14.21 4.77
C VAL A 556 16.61 -13.82 5.75
N GLY A 557 15.51 -13.24 5.24
CA GLY A 557 14.40 -12.76 6.06
C GLY A 557 14.56 -11.31 6.53
N CYS A 558 15.41 -10.51 5.87
CA CYS A 558 15.68 -9.12 6.25
C CYS A 558 14.46 -8.21 6.02
N PRO A 559 14.18 -7.24 6.90
CA PRO A 559 13.28 -6.15 6.55
C PRO A 559 13.91 -5.29 5.44
N ASP A 560 13.13 -4.92 4.45
CA ASP A 560 13.58 -4.18 3.25
C ASP A 560 12.51 -3.15 2.86
N TYR A 561 12.81 -1.88 3.14
CA TYR A 561 11.86 -0.77 3.02
C TYR A 561 12.20 0.08 1.80
N THR A 562 11.29 0.12 0.83
CA THR A 562 11.39 1.01 -0.33
C THR A 562 11.03 2.43 0.08
N ILE A 563 11.92 3.38 -0.21
CA ILE A 563 11.79 4.79 0.13
C ILE A 563 11.87 5.62 -1.16
N PRO A 564 10.81 6.34 -1.56
CA PRO A 564 10.91 7.32 -2.64
C PRO A 564 11.78 8.50 -2.19
N VAL A 565 12.77 8.84 -3.00
CA VAL A 565 13.77 9.86 -2.63
C VAL A 565 13.85 11.01 -3.63
N ALA A 566 13.34 10.82 -4.85
CA ALA A 566 13.52 11.75 -5.94
C ALA A 566 12.54 11.46 -7.10
N GLU A 567 12.54 12.34 -8.10
CA GLU A 567 11.95 12.08 -9.42
C GLU A 567 12.85 12.66 -10.52
N VAL A 568 12.92 11.98 -11.66
CA VAL A 568 13.78 12.38 -12.78
C VAL A 568 12.96 12.66 -14.03
N PRO A 569 13.35 13.68 -14.82
CA PRO A 569 12.67 14.01 -16.06
C PRO A 569 12.95 12.97 -17.14
N TYR A 570 11.96 12.67 -17.95
CA TYR A 570 12.09 11.93 -19.21
C TYR A 570 11.22 12.55 -20.29
N LEU A 571 11.62 12.41 -21.55
CA LEU A 571 10.76 12.77 -22.68
C LEU A 571 9.78 11.62 -22.93
N SER A 572 8.49 11.85 -22.70
CA SER A 572 7.48 10.82 -22.92
C SER A 572 7.22 10.59 -24.41
N ALA A 573 7.30 9.32 -24.84
CA ALA A 573 6.88 8.89 -26.16
C ALA A 573 5.35 8.97 -26.38
N VAL A 574 4.57 9.13 -25.31
CA VAL A 574 3.09 9.17 -25.34
C VAL A 574 2.59 10.60 -25.43
N THR A 575 3.11 11.50 -24.58
CA THR A 575 2.65 12.90 -24.51
C THR A 575 3.53 13.85 -25.31
N ASN A 576 4.73 13.42 -25.72
CA ASN A 576 5.74 14.25 -26.38
C ASN A 576 6.15 15.47 -25.56
N THR A 577 6.05 15.38 -24.22
CA THR A 577 6.47 16.40 -23.26
C THR A 577 7.42 15.79 -22.22
N ILE A 578 8.12 16.66 -21.47
CA ILE A 578 8.89 16.23 -20.30
C ILE A 578 7.91 15.83 -19.20
N GLU A 579 8.08 14.61 -18.72
CA GLU A 579 7.35 14.00 -17.61
C GLU A 579 8.35 13.51 -16.54
N TYR A 580 7.87 13.11 -15.37
CA TYR A 580 8.74 12.72 -14.24
C TYR A 580 8.44 11.32 -13.76
N LEU A 581 9.49 10.55 -13.47
CA LEU A 581 9.38 9.20 -12.92
C LEU A 581 10.08 9.05 -11.57
N PRO A 582 9.56 8.18 -10.69
CA PRO A 582 10.11 8.01 -9.35
C PRO A 582 11.54 7.47 -9.34
N VAL A 583 12.32 7.98 -8.40
CA VAL A 583 13.59 7.42 -7.96
C VAL A 583 13.45 6.99 -6.51
N SER A 584 13.89 5.76 -6.20
CA SER A 584 13.76 5.19 -4.86
C SER A 584 14.99 4.38 -4.46
N ILE A 585 15.16 4.21 -3.16
CA ILE A 585 16.17 3.34 -2.55
C ILE A 585 15.50 2.26 -1.69
N SER A 586 16.20 1.15 -1.48
CA SER A 586 15.86 0.12 -0.51
C SER A 586 16.74 0.30 0.73
N LEU A 587 16.12 0.41 1.90
CA LEU A 587 16.78 0.41 3.20
C LEU A 587 16.56 -0.95 3.86
N ILE A 588 17.65 -1.70 4.02
CA ILE A 588 17.64 -3.07 4.53
C ILE A 588 18.37 -3.11 5.87
N GLY A 589 17.82 -3.83 6.84
CA GLY A 589 18.47 -4.11 8.13
C GLY A 589 18.60 -5.61 8.40
N PRO A 590 19.24 -6.01 9.51
CA PRO A 590 19.25 -7.40 9.93
C PRO A 590 17.83 -7.87 10.32
N PRO A 591 17.52 -9.18 10.20
CA PRO A 591 16.25 -9.72 10.67
C PRO A 591 15.93 -9.29 12.11
N GLY A 592 14.72 -8.75 12.33
CA GLY A 592 14.24 -8.21 13.61
C GLY A 592 14.46 -6.71 13.82
N SER A 593 15.11 -6.00 12.90
CA SER A 593 15.39 -4.55 13.01
C SER A 593 14.26 -3.62 12.53
N ASP A 594 13.07 -4.14 12.23
CA ASP A 594 11.94 -3.38 11.65
C ASP A 594 11.62 -2.06 12.37
N LEU A 595 11.52 -2.09 13.69
CA LEU A 595 11.22 -0.88 14.48
C LEU A 595 12.33 0.16 14.38
N GLU A 596 13.58 -0.27 14.26
CA GLU A 596 14.72 0.61 14.09
C GLU A 596 14.72 1.25 12.69
N LEU A 597 14.34 0.51 11.65
CA LEU A 597 14.17 1.07 10.31
C LEU A 597 13.07 2.15 10.28
N PHE A 598 12.00 1.99 11.05
CA PHE A 598 11.01 3.06 11.21
C PHE A 598 11.52 4.27 11.98
N ASN A 599 12.38 4.08 12.99
CA ASN A 599 13.08 5.19 13.66
C ASN A 599 13.96 5.97 12.67
N VAL A 600 14.68 5.27 11.80
CA VAL A 600 15.50 5.87 10.72
C VAL A 600 14.61 6.67 9.78
N ILE A 601 13.52 6.09 9.27
CA ILE A 601 12.57 6.80 8.39
C ILE A 601 11.98 8.05 9.06
N ALA A 602 11.56 7.95 10.32
CA ALA A 602 11.02 9.09 11.06
C ALA A 602 12.08 10.21 11.22
N SER A 603 13.34 9.84 11.48
CA SER A 603 14.45 10.78 11.63
C SER A 603 14.79 11.47 10.30
N LEU A 604 14.88 10.71 9.22
CA LEU A 604 15.11 11.24 7.86
C LEU A 604 13.97 12.16 7.42
N HIS A 605 12.71 11.80 7.70
CA HIS A 605 11.56 12.63 7.36
C HIS A 605 11.55 13.93 8.18
N LYS A 606 11.81 13.85 9.49
CA LYS A 606 11.92 15.04 10.37
C LYS A 606 13.04 15.98 9.93
N ALA A 607 14.15 15.45 9.42
CA ALA A 607 15.27 16.20 8.88
C ALA A 607 15.04 16.71 7.43
N GLY A 608 13.91 16.37 6.78
CA GLY A 608 13.63 16.75 5.41
C GLY A 608 14.52 16.07 4.37
N VAL A 609 15.13 14.93 4.71
CA VAL A 609 15.93 14.10 3.80
C VAL A 609 15.02 13.32 2.85
N ILE A 610 13.89 12.84 3.39
CA ILE A 610 12.83 12.17 2.65
C ILE A 610 11.52 12.92 2.90
N LEU A 611 10.57 12.81 1.98
CA LEU A 611 9.36 13.63 1.96
C LEU A 611 8.12 12.76 1.76
N ASP A 612 6.97 13.25 2.23
CA ASP A 612 5.69 12.73 1.79
C ASP A 612 5.53 12.92 0.26
N VAL A 613 4.88 11.97 -0.41
CA VAL A 613 4.66 12.02 -1.87
C VAL A 613 3.21 12.33 -2.20
N ALA A 614 2.98 13.09 -3.26
CA ALA A 614 1.63 13.39 -3.75
C ALA A 614 1.00 12.18 -4.48
N ALA A 615 -0.33 12.15 -4.54
CA ALA A 615 -1.05 11.24 -5.42
C ALA A 615 -1.01 11.72 -6.88
N GLY A 616 -1.21 10.79 -7.81
CA GLY A 616 -1.31 11.10 -9.24
C GLY A 616 0.06 11.19 -9.92
N LYS A 617 0.21 12.15 -10.82
CA LYS A 617 1.27 12.18 -11.83
C LYS A 617 2.70 12.38 -11.32
N GLN A 618 2.88 13.29 -10.36
CA GLN A 618 4.19 13.66 -9.81
C GLN A 618 4.27 13.33 -8.33
N LEU A 619 5.48 13.02 -7.85
CA LEU A 619 5.72 12.78 -6.43
C LEU A 619 5.79 14.12 -5.69
N PHE A 620 6.45 15.10 -6.30
CA PHE A 620 6.76 16.40 -5.70
C PHE A 620 6.26 17.53 -6.62
N PRO A 621 4.92 17.74 -6.69
CA PRO A 621 4.36 18.77 -7.57
C PRO A 621 4.95 20.13 -7.22
N HIS A 622 5.38 20.87 -8.24
CA HIS A 622 5.84 22.24 -8.04
C HIS A 622 4.72 23.05 -7.40
N VAL A 623 4.92 23.52 -6.17
CA VAL A 623 4.06 24.55 -5.60
C VAL A 623 4.23 25.76 -6.51
N GLY A 624 3.23 26.01 -7.35
CA GLY A 624 3.28 27.12 -8.28
C GLY A 624 3.67 28.40 -7.54
N ASN A 625 4.67 29.11 -8.06
CA ASN A 625 4.95 30.48 -7.66
C ASN A 625 3.66 31.29 -7.82
N ASN A 626 2.89 31.43 -6.74
CA ASN A 626 2.03 32.59 -6.53
C ASN A 626 2.93 33.79 -6.20
N ASN A 627 3.85 34.12 -7.12
CA ASN A 627 4.31 35.50 -7.26
C ASN A 627 3.16 36.23 -7.94
N GLY A 628 2.15 36.58 -7.14
CA GLY A 628 1.36 37.76 -7.40
C GLY A 628 2.35 38.90 -7.58
N SER A 629 2.42 39.41 -8.80
CA SER A 629 3.14 40.61 -9.17
C SER A 629 2.68 41.76 -8.27
N PHE A 630 3.37 41.97 -7.16
CA PHE A 630 3.54 43.28 -6.56
C PHE A 630 4.84 43.84 -7.16
N ASP A 631 4.70 44.68 -8.18
CA ASP A 631 5.48 45.91 -8.40
C ASP A 631 5.26 46.44 -9.83
N SER A 632 4.28 47.35 -9.95
CA SER A 632 4.40 48.72 -10.49
C SER A 632 3.02 49.28 -10.80
#